data_AF-A0A2E1EIL9-F1
#
_entry.id   AF-A0A2E1EIL9-F1
#
_cell.length_a   1.000
_cell.length_b   1.000
_cell.length_c   1.000
_cell.angle_alpha   90.00
_cell.angle_beta   90.00
_cell.angle_gamma   90.00
#
_symmetry.space_group_name_H-M   'P 1'
#
loop_
_entity.id
_entity.type
_entity.pdbx_description
1 polymer ?
#
loop_
_entity_poly.entity_id
_entity_poly.type
_entity_poly.pdbx_seq_one_letter_code
_entity_poly.pdbx_strand_id
1 'polypeptide(L)'
;MWRQYKHLGGAAPRGDNIIRGRGKKRRRRPARLTVRLTGRRGPAMREERHGRPKAPCACRTRPGGTSMLKRILIGAGALILILVAVVIGRTLMVPAMNLAEAGKADSIDAERAAQHLAEAVRFETISHQRGAKAADIARSKAAFEGFRNWMDETYPAFTAATSREIVGGATLFYTWEGTDTSLDPVLLMSHIDVVPIAPGTEEKWEHAPFGGVIADGYVWGRGTIDNKGSLVAMVEAAELLAAEGFRPVRTVMFAFGHDEEIGGGQGNKALSELLQARGIRLAWVKDEGGVLGQGLLPGVNAPVAMIGVAEKGSISLDIVAYSKGGHSSMPSPAAQTAIGRLARALDRIGNSPFEARVDGATRGMIESLAPAVPFLQRMVYANLWLFEPVVRGVMEGNPSSAAQLQTTIAPTIVEGGNKENVLPPEARAVVNFRIHPRDNADKVIEHVREAIGDPEVSVEPLPGIREASSVSNIEGEGFELITRVIGETFPGVISAPYLVVGGTDSRHYLPITDNVFRFIPIRMGPDDMARFHGTNERVSVENMGEAVAFYVRLMKALNEQDAAE
;
A
#
# COMPACT_ATOMS: atom_id res chain seq x y z
N MET A 1 -39.58 -13.06 -29.52
CA MET A 1 -41.02 -12.96 -29.85
C MET A 1 -41.47 -11.56 -29.42
N TRP A 2 -41.74 -10.68 -30.40
CA TRP A 2 -42.37 -9.34 -30.31
C TRP A 2 -41.69 -8.25 -29.46
N ARG A 3 -41.55 -6.98 -29.85
CA ARG A 3 -41.68 -6.23 -31.12
C ARG A 3 -40.98 -4.87 -30.93
N GLN A 4 -40.45 -4.36 -32.04
CA GLN A 4 -39.90 -3.03 -32.33
C GLN A 4 -40.74 -1.83 -31.84
N TYR A 5 -40.05 -0.71 -31.59
CA TYR A 5 -40.40 0.61 -32.18
C TYR A 5 -39.13 1.44 -32.48
N LYS A 6 -38.92 1.73 -33.76
CA LYS A 6 -38.12 2.84 -34.31
C LYS A 6 -39.08 4.00 -34.57
N HIS A 7 -38.68 5.25 -34.30
CA HIS A 7 -38.48 6.31 -35.31
C HIS A 7 -38.33 7.73 -34.72
N LEU A 8 -37.33 8.45 -35.25
CA LEU A 8 -37.25 9.89 -35.59
C LEU A 8 -37.32 10.89 -34.40
N GLY A 9 -36.45 11.87 -34.20
CA GLY A 9 -35.63 12.65 -35.15
C GLY A 9 -36.12 14.11 -35.14
N GLY A 10 -35.28 15.07 -34.73
CA GLY A 10 -35.41 16.47 -35.17
C GLY A 10 -35.48 17.57 -34.11
N ALA A 11 -34.43 18.40 -34.12
CA ALA A 11 -34.42 19.87 -34.03
C ALA A 11 -34.68 20.59 -32.68
N ALA A 12 -33.62 21.30 -32.25
CA ALA A 12 -33.66 22.44 -31.32
C ALA A 12 -34.26 23.70 -31.96
N PRO A 13 -34.67 24.67 -31.13
CA PRO A 13 -34.21 26.04 -31.38
C PRO A 13 -33.75 26.78 -30.11
N ARG A 14 -32.82 27.71 -30.35
CA ARG A 14 -32.35 28.75 -29.44
C ARG A 14 -33.46 29.77 -29.14
N GLY A 15 -33.42 30.36 -27.96
CA GLY A 15 -34.21 31.55 -27.61
C GLY A 15 -33.68 32.20 -26.33
N ASP A 16 -32.72 33.12 -26.50
CA ASP A 16 -32.40 34.13 -25.50
C ASP A 16 -33.60 35.05 -25.28
N ASN A 17 -33.96 35.34 -24.03
CA ASN A 17 -34.30 36.71 -23.66
C ASN A 17 -34.23 36.97 -22.15
N ILE A 18 -33.50 38.05 -21.88
CA ILE A 18 -33.27 38.76 -20.62
C ILE A 18 -34.57 39.47 -20.19
N ILE A 19 -34.86 39.56 -18.88
CA ILE A 19 -35.36 40.79 -18.22
C ILE A 19 -35.13 40.70 -16.69
N ARG A 20 -34.62 41.82 -16.17
CA ARG A 20 -34.32 42.14 -14.77
C ARG A 20 -35.60 42.43 -13.96
N GLY A 21 -35.56 42.13 -12.65
CA GLY A 21 -36.53 42.66 -11.68
C GLY A 21 -35.99 42.69 -10.25
N ARG A 22 -35.58 43.88 -9.79
CA ARG A 22 -35.16 44.18 -8.41
C ARG A 22 -36.37 44.20 -7.46
N GLY A 23 -36.18 43.73 -6.21
CA GLY A 23 -37.10 44.01 -5.10
C GLY A 23 -36.40 43.92 -3.74
N LYS A 24 -36.05 45.07 -3.15
CA LYS A 24 -35.36 45.21 -1.86
C LYS A 24 -36.37 45.48 -0.74
N LYS A 25 -36.08 44.90 0.42
CA LYS A 25 -36.34 45.37 1.81
C LYS A 25 -37.79 45.42 2.31
N ARG A 26 -38.03 44.75 3.45
CA ARG A 26 -38.48 45.44 4.67
C ARG A 26 -38.06 44.69 5.95
N ARG A 27 -37.48 45.47 6.86
CA ARG A 27 -37.07 45.14 8.24
C ARG A 27 -38.30 44.95 9.12
N ARG A 28 -38.20 44.10 10.16
CA ARG A 28 -38.78 44.32 11.50
C ARG A 28 -38.23 43.33 12.54
N ARG A 29 -37.50 43.86 13.51
CA ARG A 29 -37.27 43.42 14.91
C ARG A 29 -37.08 44.75 15.69
N PRO A 30 -37.37 44.90 16.99
CA PRO A 30 -37.00 43.93 18.04
C PRO A 30 -37.93 43.87 19.29
N ALA A 31 -37.64 42.96 20.22
CA ALA A 31 -37.84 43.19 21.65
C ALA A 31 -36.84 42.34 22.44
N ARG A 32 -35.96 43.01 23.20
CA ARG A 32 -35.10 42.40 24.24
C ARG A 32 -35.69 42.81 25.59
N LEU A 33 -35.74 41.84 26.49
CA LEU A 33 -36.15 41.98 27.88
C LEU A 33 -35.01 42.60 28.71
N THR A 34 -35.34 43.59 29.52
CA THR A 34 -34.46 44.33 30.43
C THR A 34 -34.48 43.70 31.82
N VAL A 35 -33.33 43.59 32.50
CA VAL A 35 -33.25 43.44 33.96
C VAL A 35 -32.34 44.55 34.52
N ARG A 36 -32.89 45.26 35.51
CA ARG A 36 -32.30 46.38 36.26
C ARG A 36 -31.23 45.91 37.24
N LEU A 37 -30.19 46.72 37.43
CA LEU A 37 -29.54 46.91 38.73
C LEU A 37 -29.24 48.39 38.95
N THR A 38 -29.61 48.87 40.14
CA THR A 38 -29.67 50.26 40.60
C THR A 38 -28.32 50.75 41.14
N GLY A 39 -27.91 51.97 40.74
CA GLY A 39 -26.77 52.69 41.32
C GLY A 39 -27.14 53.44 42.61
N ARG A 40 -26.20 53.44 43.57
CA ARG A 40 -26.21 54.26 44.79
C ARG A 40 -25.61 55.65 44.52
N ARG A 41 -26.23 56.68 45.10
CA ARG A 41 -25.81 58.09 45.13
C ARG A 41 -24.81 58.35 46.28
N GLY A 42 -23.85 59.26 46.08
CA GLY A 42 -23.10 59.96 47.15
C GLY A 42 -23.98 60.95 47.93
N PRO A 43 -23.44 61.76 48.90
CA PRO A 43 -22.62 62.93 48.51
C PRO A 43 -21.65 63.54 49.59
N ALA A 44 -20.91 64.59 49.14
CA ALA A 44 -20.42 65.80 49.86
C ALA A 44 -19.32 65.63 50.96
N MET A 45 -18.37 66.55 51.23
CA MET A 45 -18.41 68.02 51.29
C MET A 45 -16.99 68.65 51.17
N ARG A 46 -16.97 69.98 50.94
CA ARG A 46 -15.85 70.95 50.82
C ARG A 46 -15.02 71.15 52.11
N GLU A 47 -13.76 71.59 51.98
CA GLU A 47 -13.28 72.88 52.54
C GLU A 47 -11.88 73.29 52.02
N GLU A 48 -11.68 74.59 51.83
CA GLU A 48 -10.45 75.29 51.39
C GLU A 48 -9.57 75.70 52.58
N ARG A 49 -8.24 75.83 52.39
CA ARG A 49 -7.43 76.97 52.89
C ARG A 49 -6.00 77.01 52.33
N HIS A 50 -5.48 78.23 52.25
CA HIS A 50 -4.31 78.75 51.53
C HIS A 50 -2.91 78.32 51.99
N GLY A 51 -1.95 78.31 51.05
CA GLY A 51 -0.50 78.42 51.30
C GLY A 51 0.31 78.51 49.99
N ARG A 52 1.08 79.60 49.80
CA ARG A 52 1.86 79.99 48.60
C ARG A 52 3.20 79.19 48.42
N PRO A 53 3.95 79.38 47.30
CA PRO A 53 4.55 78.29 46.50
C PRO A 53 6.07 78.07 46.69
N LYS A 54 6.59 76.87 46.35
CA LYS A 54 8.00 76.65 45.90
C LYS A 54 8.18 75.39 45.01
N ALA A 55 8.61 75.63 43.76
CA ALA A 55 9.59 74.87 42.95
C ALA A 55 9.27 73.42 42.46
N PRO A 56 9.91 72.95 41.36
CA PRO A 56 9.21 72.31 40.24
C PRO A 56 9.14 70.78 40.25
N CYS A 57 8.19 70.30 39.43
CA CYS A 57 8.04 68.93 38.94
C CYS A 57 9.37 68.25 38.57
N ALA A 58 9.59 67.05 39.11
CA ALA A 58 10.33 65.99 38.45
C ALA A 58 9.36 64.84 38.16
N CYS A 59 8.74 64.89 36.99
CA CYS A 59 7.97 63.77 36.46
C CYS A 59 8.98 62.68 36.07
N ARG A 60 9.13 61.63 36.90
CA ARG A 60 9.80 60.39 36.49
C ARG A 60 8.93 59.72 35.44
N THR A 61 9.23 59.97 34.16
CA THR A 61 8.76 59.13 33.06
C THR A 61 9.31 57.71 33.26
N ARG A 62 8.43 56.72 33.50
CA ARG A 62 8.78 55.31 33.43
C ARG A 62 9.23 54.98 31.99
N PRO A 63 10.48 54.59 31.73
CA PRO A 63 10.87 54.07 30.42
C PRO A 63 10.62 52.55 30.43
N GLY A 64 9.45 52.10 29.98
CA GLY A 64 8.99 50.75 30.34
C GLY A 64 8.31 49.88 29.28
N GLY A 65 8.27 50.26 28.00
CA GLY A 65 7.58 49.46 26.97
C GLY A 65 8.48 48.98 25.81
N THR A 66 9.37 49.85 25.32
CA THR A 66 10.15 49.60 24.09
C THR A 66 11.36 48.69 24.29
N SER A 67 11.97 48.71 25.48
CA SER A 67 13.11 47.85 25.87
C SER A 67 12.75 46.37 25.94
N MET A 68 11.57 46.05 26.49
CA MET A 68 11.10 44.68 26.65
C MET A 68 10.72 44.08 25.29
N LEU A 69 9.98 44.83 24.45
CA LEU A 69 9.64 44.40 23.09
C LEU A 69 10.89 44.17 22.23
N LYS A 70 11.91 45.06 22.32
CA LYS A 70 13.18 44.88 21.61
C LYS A 70 13.93 43.62 22.06
N ARG A 71 13.95 43.31 23.35
CA ARG A 71 14.56 42.08 23.88
C ARG A 71 13.80 40.82 23.44
N ILE A 72 12.47 40.88 23.41
CA ILE A 72 11.62 39.80 22.90
C ILE A 72 11.88 39.57 21.41
N LEU A 73 11.94 40.62 20.60
CA LEU A 73 12.21 40.52 19.16
C LEU A 73 13.62 39.99 18.87
N ILE A 74 14.63 40.42 19.64
CA ILE A 74 16.00 39.89 19.52
C ILE A 74 16.03 38.41 19.92
N GLY A 75 15.37 38.04 21.02
CA GLY A 75 15.26 36.64 21.45
C GLY A 75 14.56 35.76 20.42
N ALA A 76 13.45 36.22 19.85
CA ALA A 76 12.74 35.54 18.77
C ALA A 76 13.60 35.41 17.51
N GLY A 77 14.34 36.46 17.13
CA GLY A 77 15.26 36.43 16.00
C GLY A 77 16.40 35.43 16.19
N ALA A 78 16.99 35.35 17.38
CA ALA A 78 18.00 34.35 17.70
C ALA A 78 17.45 32.92 17.62
N LEU A 79 16.22 32.70 18.08
CA LEU A 79 15.54 31.40 18.03
C LEU A 79 15.26 30.96 16.59
N ILE A 80 14.87 31.89 15.72
CA ILE A 80 14.70 31.64 14.29
C ILE A 80 16.04 31.30 13.63
N LEU A 81 17.12 31.99 13.96
CA LEU A 81 18.45 31.69 13.41
C LEU A 81 18.93 30.29 13.85
N ILE A 82 18.70 29.91 15.11
CA ILE A 82 18.99 28.55 15.59
C ILE A 82 18.16 27.53 14.83
N LEU A 83 16.86 27.77 14.64
CA LEU A 83 15.98 26.90 13.87
C LEU A 83 16.49 26.71 12.43
N VAL A 84 16.86 27.80 11.75
CA VAL A 84 17.42 27.76 10.40
C VAL A 84 18.75 27.00 10.37
N ALA A 85 19.63 27.22 11.35
CA ALA A 85 20.89 26.50 11.45
C ALA A 85 20.68 24.99 11.66
N VAL A 86 19.72 24.60 12.49
CA VAL A 86 19.35 23.18 12.69
C VAL A 86 18.79 22.58 11.40
N VAL A 87 17.88 23.27 10.72
CA VAL A 87 17.29 22.79 9.45
C VAL A 87 18.36 22.59 8.38
N ILE A 88 19.22 23.58 8.18
CA ILE A 88 20.34 23.50 7.21
C ILE A 88 21.33 22.42 7.64
N GLY A 89 21.72 22.38 8.92
CA GLY A 89 22.64 21.39 9.46
C GLY A 89 22.17 19.96 9.22
N ARG A 90 20.90 19.66 9.55
CA ARG A 90 20.28 18.36 9.28
C ARG A 90 20.22 18.03 7.79
N THR A 91 19.93 19.03 6.95
CA THR A 91 19.91 18.86 5.48
C THR A 91 21.29 18.51 4.92
N LEU A 92 22.35 19.11 5.46
CA LEU A 92 23.74 18.84 5.07
C LEU A 92 24.28 17.53 5.65
N MET A 93 23.70 17.02 6.75
CA MET A 93 24.03 15.72 7.34
C MET A 93 23.37 14.54 6.63
N VAL A 94 22.45 14.77 5.70
CA VAL A 94 21.92 13.69 4.84
C VAL A 94 23.11 13.10 4.06
N PRO A 95 23.36 11.79 4.19
CA PRO A 95 24.50 11.17 3.54
C PRO A 95 24.41 11.38 2.02
N ALA A 96 25.58 11.46 1.38
CA ALA A 96 25.63 11.38 -0.06
C ALA A 96 25.02 10.05 -0.51
N MET A 97 24.39 10.05 -1.67
CA MET A 97 23.84 8.83 -2.26
C MET A 97 24.98 7.84 -2.48
N ASN A 98 24.99 6.77 -1.69
CA ASN A 98 25.97 5.70 -1.81
C ASN A 98 25.40 4.66 -2.77
N LEU A 99 25.72 4.83 -4.06
CA LEU A 99 25.36 3.85 -5.07
C LEU A 99 26.36 2.71 -4.95
N ALA A 100 25.87 1.51 -4.64
CA ALA A 100 26.71 0.33 -4.67
C ALA A 100 27.37 0.20 -6.05
N GLU A 101 28.64 -0.23 -6.06
CA GLU A 101 29.31 -0.56 -7.30
C GLU A 101 28.62 -1.76 -7.95
N ALA A 102 28.59 -1.76 -9.29
CA ALA A 102 28.08 -2.90 -10.03
C ALA A 102 28.84 -4.17 -9.59
N GLY A 103 28.10 -5.22 -9.27
CA GLY A 103 28.67 -6.53 -9.01
C GLY A 103 29.44 -7.02 -10.24
N LYS A 104 30.32 -8.02 -10.05
CA LYS A 104 30.97 -8.68 -11.19
C LYS A 104 29.91 -9.19 -12.17
N ALA A 105 30.23 -9.15 -13.46
CA ALA A 105 29.36 -9.69 -14.49
C ALA A 105 29.18 -11.19 -14.27
N ASP A 106 27.95 -11.60 -13.98
CA ASP A 106 27.56 -13.00 -13.92
C ASP A 106 27.38 -13.51 -15.36
N SER A 107 27.78 -14.74 -15.63
CA SER A 107 27.51 -15.40 -16.92
C SER A 107 26.05 -15.88 -16.95
N ILE A 108 25.11 -14.96 -17.15
CA ILE A 108 23.68 -15.24 -17.23
C ILE A 108 23.22 -15.29 -18.69
N ASP A 109 22.53 -16.37 -19.06
CA ASP A 109 21.87 -16.50 -20.35
C ASP A 109 20.43 -15.96 -20.26
N ALA A 110 20.27 -14.66 -20.56
CA ALA A 110 18.98 -13.98 -20.51
C ALA A 110 17.97 -14.54 -21.52
N GLU A 111 18.43 -15.00 -22.69
CA GLU A 111 17.56 -15.57 -23.73
C GLU A 111 17.00 -16.92 -23.29
N ARG A 112 17.83 -17.76 -22.66
CA ARG A 112 17.37 -19.02 -22.05
C ARG A 112 16.33 -18.76 -20.96
N ALA A 113 16.60 -17.84 -20.04
CA ALA A 113 15.65 -17.50 -18.97
C ALA A 113 14.32 -16.97 -19.54
N ALA A 114 14.38 -16.15 -20.59
CA ALA A 114 13.20 -15.67 -21.30
C ALA A 114 12.44 -16.80 -22.02
N GLN A 115 13.15 -17.75 -22.62
CA GLN A 115 12.57 -18.94 -23.25
C GLN A 115 11.85 -19.83 -22.24
N HIS A 116 12.45 -20.07 -21.07
CA HIS A 116 11.80 -20.84 -20.02
C HIS A 116 10.59 -20.09 -19.43
N LEU A 117 10.64 -18.76 -19.30
CA LEU A 117 9.45 -17.98 -18.92
C LEU A 117 8.35 -18.10 -19.98
N ALA A 118 8.69 -18.02 -21.25
CA ALA A 118 7.75 -18.20 -22.34
C ALA A 118 7.07 -19.59 -22.29
N GLU A 119 7.81 -20.64 -21.98
CA GLU A 119 7.26 -21.98 -21.77
C GLU A 119 6.36 -22.06 -20.53
N ALA A 120 6.80 -21.49 -19.41
CA ALA A 120 6.05 -21.42 -18.15
C ALA A 120 4.68 -20.72 -18.32
N VAL A 121 4.61 -19.69 -19.16
CA VAL A 121 3.38 -18.93 -19.46
C VAL A 121 2.32 -19.79 -20.17
N ARG A 122 2.71 -20.82 -20.92
CA ARG A 122 1.77 -21.69 -21.65
C ARG A 122 0.91 -22.57 -20.74
N PHE A 123 1.34 -22.76 -19.49
CA PHE A 123 0.53 -23.47 -18.51
C PHE A 123 -0.54 -22.53 -17.92
N GLU A 124 -1.80 -22.76 -18.26
CA GLU A 124 -2.95 -22.02 -17.73
C GLU A 124 -3.27 -22.40 -16.27
N THR A 125 -2.34 -22.12 -15.36
CA THR A 125 -2.40 -22.38 -13.91
C THR A 125 -3.36 -21.42 -13.21
N ILE A 126 -4.59 -21.29 -13.69
CA ILE A 126 -5.56 -20.33 -13.17
C ILE A 126 -6.15 -20.86 -11.85
N SER A 127 -6.02 -20.10 -10.76
CA SER A 127 -6.70 -20.40 -9.50
C SER A 127 -8.16 -19.91 -9.55
N HIS A 128 -9.06 -20.64 -8.90
CA HIS A 128 -10.50 -20.45 -9.05
C HIS A 128 -11.16 -20.10 -7.73
N GLN A 129 -11.98 -19.03 -7.74
CA GLN A 129 -12.90 -18.74 -6.65
C GLN A 129 -14.00 -19.81 -6.55
N ARG A 130 -14.69 -19.83 -5.41
CA ARG A 130 -15.80 -20.76 -5.15
C ARG A 130 -16.90 -20.60 -6.21
N GLY A 131 -17.29 -21.71 -6.83
CA GLY A 131 -18.36 -21.74 -7.84
C GLY A 131 -17.89 -21.82 -9.30
N ALA A 132 -16.58 -21.90 -9.54
CA ALA A 132 -16.05 -22.21 -10.87
C ALA A 132 -16.57 -23.55 -11.41
N LYS A 133 -16.65 -23.68 -12.74
CA LYS A 133 -17.15 -24.90 -13.38
C LYS A 133 -16.15 -26.03 -13.18
N ALA A 134 -16.65 -27.24 -12.95
CA ALA A 134 -15.81 -28.43 -12.74
C ALA A 134 -14.81 -28.67 -13.89
N ALA A 135 -15.21 -28.37 -15.14
CA ALA A 135 -14.33 -28.49 -16.29
C ALA A 135 -13.17 -27.48 -16.26
N ASP A 136 -13.35 -26.28 -15.70
CA ASP A 136 -12.31 -25.25 -15.61
C ASP A 136 -11.31 -25.63 -14.52
N ILE A 137 -11.81 -26.10 -13.37
CA ILE A 137 -11.00 -26.65 -12.28
C ILE A 137 -10.14 -27.83 -12.77
N ALA A 138 -10.72 -28.74 -13.54
CA ALA A 138 -9.98 -29.89 -14.09
C ALA A 138 -8.87 -29.47 -15.06
N ARG A 139 -9.11 -28.44 -15.90
CA ARG A 139 -8.07 -27.89 -16.79
C ARG A 139 -6.93 -27.24 -16.00
N SER A 140 -7.25 -26.41 -15.01
CA SER A 140 -6.23 -25.80 -14.14
C SER A 140 -5.41 -26.87 -13.41
N LYS A 141 -6.06 -27.92 -12.88
CA LYS A 141 -5.36 -29.04 -12.23
C LYS A 141 -4.34 -29.69 -13.18
N ALA A 142 -4.74 -29.99 -14.42
CA ALA A 142 -3.83 -30.53 -15.42
C ALA A 142 -2.69 -29.56 -15.77
N ALA A 143 -2.96 -28.25 -15.79
CA ALA A 143 -1.94 -27.23 -16.02
C ALA A 143 -0.93 -27.16 -14.85
N PHE A 144 -1.37 -27.26 -13.60
CA PHE A 144 -0.47 -27.33 -12.44
C PHE A 144 0.41 -28.58 -12.46
N GLU A 145 -0.18 -29.75 -12.79
CA GLU A 145 0.59 -30.99 -12.96
C GLU A 145 1.61 -30.88 -14.11
N GLY A 146 1.21 -30.27 -15.24
CA GLY A 146 2.08 -30.00 -16.38
C GLY A 146 3.24 -29.06 -16.05
N PHE A 147 2.97 -27.96 -15.34
CA PHE A 147 3.98 -27.01 -14.90
C PHE A 147 5.02 -27.68 -14.00
N ARG A 148 4.56 -28.50 -13.05
CA ARG A 148 5.44 -29.29 -12.17
C ARG A 148 6.32 -30.25 -12.96
N ASN A 149 5.76 -30.96 -13.93
CA ASN A 149 6.55 -31.89 -14.75
C ASN A 149 7.59 -31.14 -15.60
N TRP A 150 7.21 -29.99 -16.18
CA TRP A 150 8.12 -29.13 -16.91
C TRP A 150 9.27 -28.61 -16.03
N MET A 151 8.99 -28.24 -14.77
CA MET A 151 10.05 -27.87 -13.81
C MET A 151 11.05 -29.01 -13.58
N ASP A 152 10.57 -30.25 -13.44
CA ASP A 152 11.43 -31.42 -13.22
C ASP A 152 12.32 -31.72 -14.44
N GLU A 153 11.80 -31.53 -15.65
CA GLU A 153 12.53 -31.77 -16.90
C GLU A 153 13.52 -30.64 -17.23
N THR A 154 13.16 -29.39 -16.91
CA THR A 154 13.91 -28.18 -17.30
C THR A 154 15.07 -27.88 -16.34
N TYR A 155 14.93 -28.24 -15.05
CA TYR A 155 15.89 -27.91 -14.00
C TYR A 155 16.42 -29.15 -13.26
N PRO A 156 17.16 -30.04 -13.96
CA PRO A 156 17.63 -31.30 -13.39
C PRO A 156 18.69 -31.10 -12.29
N ALA A 157 19.54 -30.08 -12.34
CA ALA A 157 20.54 -29.86 -11.29
C ALA A 157 19.90 -29.33 -10.00
N PHE A 158 18.96 -28.39 -10.11
CA PHE A 158 18.17 -27.87 -9.00
C PHE A 158 17.34 -28.98 -8.34
N THR A 159 16.63 -29.77 -9.13
CA THR A 159 15.82 -30.88 -8.60
C THR A 159 16.66 -32.01 -8.01
N ALA A 160 17.90 -32.23 -8.50
CA ALA A 160 18.84 -33.15 -7.87
C ALA A 160 19.45 -32.62 -6.57
N ALA A 161 19.64 -31.29 -6.46
CA ALA A 161 20.22 -30.64 -5.29
C ALA A 161 19.22 -30.42 -4.14
N THR A 162 17.91 -30.51 -4.43
CA THR A 162 16.83 -30.22 -3.48
C THR A 162 15.96 -31.44 -3.18
N SER A 163 15.35 -31.45 -2.00
CA SER A 163 14.19 -32.32 -1.75
C SER A 163 12.91 -31.58 -2.13
N ARG A 164 11.86 -32.30 -2.56
CA ARG A 164 10.56 -31.73 -2.95
C ARG A 164 9.41 -32.34 -2.19
N GLU A 165 8.48 -31.48 -1.76
CA GLU A 165 7.16 -31.85 -1.25
C GLU A 165 6.05 -31.12 -2.03
N ILE A 166 4.88 -31.75 -2.13
CA ILE A 166 3.68 -31.12 -2.69
C ILE A 166 2.70 -30.89 -1.55
N VAL A 167 2.39 -29.63 -1.28
CA VAL A 167 1.52 -29.22 -0.17
C VAL A 167 0.22 -28.65 -0.72
N GLY A 168 -0.90 -28.89 -0.02
CA GLY A 168 -2.19 -28.32 -0.43
C GLY A 168 -2.72 -28.82 -1.79
N GLY A 169 -2.09 -29.85 -2.38
CA GLY A 169 -2.48 -30.44 -3.66
C GLY A 169 -1.64 -29.99 -4.87
N ALA A 170 -1.08 -28.77 -4.86
CA ALA A 170 -0.28 -28.25 -5.99
C ALA A 170 0.86 -27.29 -5.62
N THR A 171 0.96 -26.81 -4.37
CA THR A 171 2.10 -25.98 -3.94
C THR A 171 3.36 -26.81 -4.02
N LEU A 172 4.37 -26.29 -4.71
CA LEU A 172 5.68 -26.93 -4.81
C LEU A 172 6.59 -26.35 -3.73
N PHE A 173 7.04 -27.20 -2.83
CA PHE A 173 7.97 -26.84 -1.76
C PHE A 173 9.29 -27.57 -2.00
N TYR A 174 10.38 -26.82 -2.12
CA TYR A 174 11.73 -27.36 -2.28
C TYR A 174 12.62 -26.93 -1.12
N THR A 175 13.45 -27.85 -0.64
CA THR A 175 14.45 -27.57 0.40
C THR A 175 15.84 -27.89 -0.14
N TRP A 176 16.68 -26.86 -0.25
CA TRP A 176 18.11 -27.01 -0.49
C TRP A 176 18.83 -27.01 0.86
N GLU A 177 19.14 -28.22 1.34
CA GLU A 177 19.74 -28.42 2.66
C GLU A 177 21.10 -27.71 2.75
N GLY A 178 21.25 -26.89 3.80
CA GLY A 178 22.49 -26.21 4.12
C GLY A 178 23.54 -27.15 4.72
N THR A 179 24.81 -26.74 4.66
CA THR A 179 25.89 -27.46 5.35
C THR A 179 25.88 -27.25 6.87
N ASP A 180 25.27 -26.17 7.35
CA ASP A 180 25.04 -25.89 8.77
C ASP A 180 23.54 -25.87 9.09
N THR A 181 23.07 -26.95 9.71
CA THR A 181 21.66 -27.13 10.09
C THR A 181 21.30 -26.42 11.41
N SER A 182 22.23 -25.70 12.03
CA SER A 182 21.97 -24.90 13.25
C SER A 182 21.44 -23.50 12.93
N LEU A 183 21.62 -23.04 11.69
CA LEU A 183 21.13 -21.75 11.21
C LEU A 183 19.65 -21.84 10.84
N ASP A 184 18.87 -20.82 11.22
CA ASP A 184 17.48 -20.70 10.78
C ASP A 184 17.43 -20.55 9.24
N PRO A 185 16.63 -21.39 8.54
CA PRO A 185 16.51 -21.31 7.09
C PRO A 185 15.92 -19.99 6.61
N VAL A 186 16.17 -19.68 5.35
CA VAL A 186 15.49 -18.59 4.63
C VAL A 186 14.48 -19.17 3.66
N LEU A 187 13.39 -18.44 3.42
CA LEU A 187 12.35 -18.87 2.46
C LEU A 187 12.27 -17.88 1.30
N LEU A 188 12.48 -18.36 0.09
CA LEU A 188 12.26 -17.63 -1.15
C LEU A 188 10.91 -18.04 -1.76
N MET A 189 10.03 -17.07 -1.93
CA MET A 189 8.66 -17.27 -2.37
C MET A 189 8.42 -16.73 -3.78
N SER A 190 7.50 -17.42 -4.46
CA SER A 190 6.75 -16.95 -5.63
C SER A 190 5.46 -17.77 -5.71
N HIS A 191 4.63 -17.56 -6.72
CA HIS A 191 3.44 -18.38 -6.95
C HIS A 191 3.34 -18.81 -8.43
N ILE A 192 2.81 -20.01 -8.63
CA ILE A 192 2.62 -20.61 -9.95
C ILE A 192 1.26 -20.27 -10.54
N ASP A 193 0.29 -19.91 -9.71
CA ASP A 193 -1.04 -19.55 -10.20
C ASP A 193 -1.10 -18.15 -10.79
N VAL A 194 -2.13 -17.88 -11.59
CA VAL A 194 -2.36 -16.59 -12.23
C VAL A 194 -3.85 -16.25 -12.23
N VAL A 195 -4.19 -14.96 -12.26
CA VAL A 195 -5.57 -14.54 -12.53
C VAL A 195 -6.05 -14.97 -13.93
N PRO A 196 -7.37 -15.23 -14.11
CA PRO A 196 -7.94 -15.35 -15.44
C PRO A 196 -7.81 -14.03 -16.23
N ILE A 197 -7.93 -14.11 -17.55
CA ILE A 197 -8.12 -12.90 -18.36
C ILE A 197 -9.55 -12.37 -18.19
N ALA A 198 -9.72 -11.06 -18.26
CA ALA A 198 -11.04 -10.45 -18.18
C ALA A 198 -11.88 -10.84 -19.41
N PRO A 199 -13.12 -11.32 -19.24
CA PRO A 199 -13.97 -11.70 -20.36
C PRO A 199 -14.18 -10.54 -21.35
N GLY A 200 -14.05 -10.82 -22.65
CA GLY A 200 -14.20 -9.81 -23.70
C GLY A 200 -12.95 -8.94 -23.93
N THR A 201 -11.82 -9.29 -23.31
CA THR A 201 -10.54 -8.62 -23.55
C THR A 201 -9.60 -9.40 -24.46
N GLU A 202 -10.01 -10.57 -24.96
CA GLU A 202 -9.20 -11.48 -25.77
C GLU A 202 -8.56 -10.76 -26.97
N GLU A 203 -9.33 -9.93 -27.67
CA GLU A 203 -8.87 -9.16 -28.84
C GLU A 203 -8.03 -7.92 -28.48
N LYS A 204 -7.95 -7.56 -27.20
CA LYS A 204 -7.11 -6.46 -26.70
C LYS A 204 -5.68 -6.92 -26.38
N TRP A 205 -5.44 -8.23 -26.42
CA TRP A 205 -4.11 -8.78 -26.25
C TRP A 205 -3.35 -8.71 -27.59
N GLU A 206 -2.20 -8.05 -27.60
CA GLU A 206 -1.31 -7.98 -28.77
C GLU A 206 -0.76 -9.37 -29.13
N HIS A 207 -0.45 -10.17 -28.10
CA HIS A 207 -0.09 -11.57 -28.22
C HIS A 207 -0.99 -12.41 -27.32
N ALA A 208 -1.34 -13.62 -27.75
CA ALA A 208 -2.23 -14.49 -26.99
C ALA A 208 -1.76 -14.64 -25.53
N PRO A 209 -2.66 -14.49 -24.54
CA PRO A 209 -2.28 -14.36 -23.13
C PRO A 209 -1.51 -15.56 -22.57
N PHE A 210 -1.71 -16.75 -23.12
CA PHE A 210 -1.02 -17.98 -22.73
C PHE A 210 -0.17 -18.55 -23.87
N GLY A 211 0.19 -17.73 -24.86
CA GLY A 211 1.04 -18.15 -25.98
C GLY A 211 2.52 -18.28 -25.61
N GLY A 212 2.97 -17.50 -24.63
CA GLY A 212 4.40 -17.43 -24.29
C GLY A 212 5.21 -16.97 -25.49
N VAL A 213 4.85 -15.83 -26.06
CA VAL A 213 5.50 -15.31 -27.28
C VAL A 213 6.66 -14.42 -26.87
N ILE A 214 7.84 -14.67 -27.44
CA ILE A 214 8.98 -13.75 -27.35
C ILE A 214 8.97 -12.89 -28.60
N ALA A 215 8.72 -11.59 -28.43
CA ALA A 215 8.66 -10.61 -29.51
C ALA A 215 9.06 -9.22 -29.01
N ASP A 216 9.73 -8.46 -29.87
CA ASP A 216 10.14 -7.07 -29.63
C ASP A 216 11.02 -6.87 -28.38
N GLY A 217 11.78 -7.91 -28.00
CA GLY A 217 12.64 -7.91 -26.80
C GLY A 217 11.89 -8.23 -25.49
N TYR A 218 10.65 -8.71 -25.57
CA TYR A 218 9.82 -9.07 -24.42
C TYR A 218 9.27 -10.48 -24.53
N VAL A 219 9.09 -11.12 -23.38
CA VAL A 219 8.22 -12.28 -23.19
C VAL A 219 6.82 -11.76 -22.88
N TRP A 220 5.84 -12.13 -23.68
CA TRP A 220 4.45 -11.71 -23.56
C TRP A 220 3.57 -12.82 -23.00
N GLY A 221 2.72 -12.47 -22.05
CA GLY A 221 1.65 -13.31 -21.55
C GLY A 221 1.32 -13.10 -20.07
N ARG A 222 0.17 -13.65 -19.68
CA ARG A 222 -0.32 -13.66 -18.30
C ARG A 222 0.64 -14.45 -17.41
N GLY A 223 1.05 -13.84 -16.31
CA GLY A 223 1.97 -14.39 -15.33
C GLY A 223 3.44 -14.11 -15.60
N THR A 224 3.78 -13.35 -16.65
CA THR A 224 5.16 -12.93 -16.90
C THR A 224 5.69 -12.02 -15.79
N ILE A 225 4.89 -11.05 -15.33
CA ILE A 225 5.17 -10.20 -14.18
C ILE A 225 4.69 -10.87 -12.89
N ASP A 226 3.48 -11.46 -12.92
CA ASP A 226 2.74 -11.87 -11.71
C ASP A 226 2.31 -13.35 -11.73
N ASN A 227 3.16 -14.30 -11.32
CA ASN A 227 4.53 -14.08 -10.83
C ASN A 227 5.57 -15.07 -11.35
N LYS A 228 5.27 -15.77 -12.46
CA LYS A 228 6.15 -16.80 -13.02
C LYS A 228 7.52 -16.25 -13.43
N GLY A 229 7.64 -14.96 -13.77
CA GLY A 229 8.94 -14.33 -14.04
C GLY A 229 9.91 -14.42 -12.87
N SER A 230 9.47 -14.06 -11.66
CA SER A 230 10.27 -14.19 -10.45
C SER A 230 10.60 -15.64 -10.14
N LEU A 231 9.64 -16.55 -10.31
CA LEU A 231 9.84 -17.99 -10.10
C LEU A 231 10.92 -18.54 -11.03
N VAL A 232 10.79 -18.30 -12.34
CA VAL A 232 11.77 -18.77 -13.34
C VAL A 232 13.14 -18.19 -13.05
N ALA A 233 13.23 -16.89 -12.74
CA ALA A 233 14.51 -16.27 -12.40
C ALA A 233 15.17 -16.91 -11.16
N MET A 234 14.38 -17.23 -10.15
CA MET A 234 14.84 -17.86 -8.91
C MET A 234 15.34 -19.29 -9.14
N VAL A 235 14.64 -20.07 -9.96
CA VAL A 235 14.99 -21.46 -10.24
C VAL A 235 16.16 -21.55 -11.22
N GLU A 236 16.24 -20.68 -12.23
CA GLU A 236 17.42 -20.59 -13.11
C GLU A 236 18.68 -20.27 -12.31
N ALA A 237 18.60 -19.34 -11.36
CA ALA A 237 19.73 -19.05 -10.47
C ALA A 237 20.14 -20.29 -9.66
N ALA A 238 19.18 -21.01 -9.09
CA ALA A 238 19.45 -22.21 -8.31
C ALA A 238 20.00 -23.36 -9.17
N GLU A 239 19.49 -23.55 -10.39
CA GLU A 239 19.98 -24.53 -11.38
C GLU A 239 21.44 -24.25 -11.74
N LEU A 240 21.77 -22.99 -12.07
CA LEU A 240 23.13 -22.57 -12.41
C LEU A 240 24.09 -22.88 -11.26
N LEU A 241 23.74 -22.48 -10.03
CA LEU A 241 24.55 -22.72 -8.84
C LEU A 241 24.69 -24.22 -8.54
N ALA A 242 23.62 -24.99 -8.65
CA ALA A 242 23.63 -26.43 -8.41
C ALA A 242 24.53 -27.16 -9.43
N ALA A 243 24.47 -26.76 -10.71
CA ALA A 243 25.33 -27.30 -11.76
C ALA A 243 26.82 -26.97 -11.55
N GLU A 244 27.12 -25.83 -10.92
CA GLU A 244 28.47 -25.43 -10.49
C GLU A 244 28.94 -26.15 -9.21
N GLY A 245 28.09 -26.97 -8.58
CA GLY A 245 28.40 -27.68 -7.34
C GLY A 245 28.33 -26.81 -6.09
N PHE A 246 27.64 -25.67 -6.15
CA PHE A 246 27.37 -24.82 -5.00
C PHE A 246 26.65 -25.60 -3.89
N ARG A 247 26.99 -25.29 -2.64
CA ARG A 247 26.32 -25.82 -1.45
C ARG A 247 26.02 -24.65 -0.53
N PRO A 248 24.74 -24.40 -0.18
CA PRO A 248 24.42 -23.31 0.70
C PRO A 248 24.90 -23.60 2.13
N VAL A 249 25.30 -22.58 2.89
CA VAL A 249 25.72 -22.72 4.30
C VAL A 249 24.48 -22.92 5.15
N ARG A 250 23.56 -21.95 5.18
CA ARG A 250 22.22 -22.16 5.73
C ARG A 250 21.28 -22.85 4.74
N THR A 251 20.24 -23.50 5.25
CA THR A 251 19.21 -24.09 4.39
C THR A 251 18.42 -23.01 3.64
N VAL A 252 18.28 -23.18 2.32
CA VAL A 252 17.46 -22.31 1.46
C VAL A 252 16.21 -23.07 1.05
N MET A 253 15.06 -22.56 1.46
CA MET A 253 13.75 -23.12 1.13
C MET A 253 13.10 -22.31 0.00
N PHE A 254 12.35 -22.99 -0.85
CA PHE A 254 11.60 -22.40 -1.96
C PHE A 254 10.14 -22.80 -1.83
N ALA A 255 9.23 -21.82 -1.80
CA ALA A 255 7.79 -22.06 -1.79
C ALA A 255 7.12 -21.44 -3.00
N PHE A 256 6.54 -22.28 -3.85
CA PHE A 256 5.80 -21.87 -5.04
C PHE A 256 4.30 -22.16 -4.83
N GLY A 257 3.58 -21.15 -4.34
CA GLY A 257 2.16 -21.22 -4.00
C GLY A 257 1.26 -21.41 -5.23
N HIS A 258 0.09 -22.05 -5.07
CA HIS A 258 -0.82 -22.35 -6.19
C HIS A 258 -2.18 -21.64 -6.10
N ASP A 259 -2.36 -20.76 -5.11
CA ASP A 259 -3.62 -20.09 -4.85
C ASP A 259 -3.46 -18.67 -4.27
N GLU A 260 -2.34 -17.99 -4.56
CA GLU A 260 -2.07 -16.61 -4.10
C GLU A 260 -3.17 -15.65 -4.55
N GLU A 261 -3.59 -15.78 -5.81
CA GLU A 261 -4.52 -14.86 -6.49
C GLU A 261 -5.95 -14.94 -5.91
N ILE A 262 -6.19 -15.93 -5.02
CA ILE A 262 -7.42 -16.09 -4.23
C ILE A 262 -7.15 -16.07 -2.71
N GLY A 263 -5.92 -15.83 -2.28
CA GLY A 263 -5.49 -15.49 -0.92
C GLY A 263 -4.64 -16.53 -0.17
N GLY A 264 -4.17 -17.58 -0.84
CA GLY A 264 -3.17 -18.52 -0.32
C GLY A 264 -3.66 -19.51 0.73
N GLY A 265 -4.97 -19.73 0.81
CA GLY A 265 -5.61 -20.45 1.91
C GLY A 265 -5.31 -21.96 1.93
N GLN A 266 -5.08 -22.56 0.76
CA GLN A 266 -4.79 -23.99 0.59
C GLN A 266 -3.30 -24.25 0.32
N GLY A 267 -2.58 -23.30 -0.27
CA GLY A 267 -1.15 -23.39 -0.55
C GLY A 267 -0.29 -22.94 0.63
N ASN A 268 0.14 -21.68 0.60
CA ASN A 268 1.15 -21.16 1.54
C ASN A 268 0.69 -21.17 3.01
N LYS A 269 -0.61 -21.03 3.29
CA LYS A 269 -1.14 -21.23 4.65
C LYS A 269 -0.90 -22.66 5.16
N ALA A 270 -1.20 -23.66 4.34
CA ALA A 270 -0.99 -25.07 4.71
C ALA A 270 0.50 -25.40 4.84
N LEU A 271 1.35 -24.82 3.99
CA LEU A 271 2.80 -24.97 4.09
C LEU A 271 3.35 -24.32 5.36
N SER A 272 2.91 -23.10 5.71
CA SER A 272 3.28 -22.47 6.98
C SER A 272 2.86 -23.32 8.20
N GLU A 273 1.64 -23.87 8.19
CA GLU A 273 1.17 -24.77 9.26
C GLU A 273 2.01 -26.06 9.35
N LEU A 274 2.45 -26.61 8.21
CA LEU A 274 3.35 -27.75 8.15
C LEU A 274 4.73 -27.42 8.75
N LEU A 275 5.32 -26.28 8.39
CA LEU A 275 6.62 -25.84 8.93
C LEU A 275 6.53 -25.55 10.44
N GLN A 276 5.43 -24.94 10.90
CA GLN A 276 5.12 -24.76 12.32
C GLN A 276 5.06 -26.09 13.06
N ALA A 277 4.36 -27.09 12.51
CA ALA A 277 4.27 -28.41 13.10
C ALA A 277 5.63 -29.14 13.18
N ARG A 278 6.58 -28.77 12.30
CA ARG A 278 7.96 -29.24 12.31
C ARG A 278 8.88 -28.44 13.24
N GLY A 279 8.38 -27.38 13.88
CA GLY A 279 9.16 -26.49 14.74
C GLY A 279 10.17 -25.64 13.98
N ILE A 280 9.96 -25.42 12.67
CA ILE A 280 10.86 -24.61 11.85
C ILE A 280 10.58 -23.13 12.11
N ARG A 281 11.65 -22.38 12.40
CA ARG A 281 11.67 -20.92 12.42
C ARG A 281 12.48 -20.45 11.21
N LEU A 282 12.05 -19.36 10.58
CA LEU A 282 12.74 -18.77 9.42
C LEU A 282 13.47 -17.50 9.84
N ALA A 283 14.72 -17.34 9.39
CA ALA A 283 15.49 -16.13 9.60
C ALA A 283 14.80 -14.93 8.94
N TRP A 284 14.35 -15.13 7.70
CA TRP A 284 13.51 -14.20 6.95
C TRP A 284 12.85 -14.88 5.75
N VAL A 285 11.82 -14.23 5.22
CA VAL A 285 11.10 -14.61 3.99
C VAL A 285 11.31 -13.52 2.94
N LYS A 286 11.52 -13.92 1.68
CA LYS A 286 11.49 -13.02 0.53
C LYS A 286 10.32 -13.39 -0.39
N ASP A 287 9.50 -12.41 -0.76
CA ASP A 287 8.30 -12.57 -1.58
C ASP A 287 8.16 -11.44 -2.62
N GLU A 288 7.04 -11.36 -3.34
CA GLU A 288 6.66 -10.29 -4.25
C GLU A 288 6.02 -9.08 -3.55
N GLY A 289 5.77 -8.00 -4.30
CA GLY A 289 4.92 -6.87 -3.87
C GLY A 289 5.60 -5.50 -3.97
N GLY A 290 6.91 -5.45 -3.76
CA GLY A 290 7.75 -4.29 -4.07
C GLY A 290 8.29 -4.34 -5.49
N VAL A 291 8.58 -3.20 -6.12
CA VAL A 291 9.08 -3.15 -7.51
C VAL A 291 10.29 -2.23 -7.64
N LEU A 292 11.09 -2.45 -8.69
CA LEU A 292 12.13 -1.52 -9.13
C LEU A 292 11.52 -0.57 -10.16
N GLY A 293 11.26 0.67 -9.75
CA GLY A 293 10.62 1.66 -10.60
C GLY A 293 11.50 2.88 -10.87
N GLN A 294 11.37 3.45 -12.07
CA GLN A 294 11.95 4.76 -12.39
C GLN A 294 10.85 5.76 -12.73
N GLY A 295 10.94 6.97 -12.18
CA GLY A 295 9.94 8.03 -12.43
C GLY A 295 8.59 7.80 -11.74
N LEU A 296 8.49 6.81 -10.84
CA LEU A 296 7.28 6.56 -10.05
C LEU A 296 7.07 7.59 -8.93
N LEU A 297 8.15 8.26 -8.50
CA LEU A 297 8.14 9.19 -7.38
C LEU A 297 8.51 10.62 -7.84
N PRO A 298 7.65 11.62 -7.62
CA PRO A 298 7.93 12.99 -8.03
C PRO A 298 9.23 13.54 -7.42
N GLY A 299 10.13 14.04 -8.26
CA GLY A 299 11.40 14.62 -7.82
C GLY A 299 12.54 13.61 -7.62
N VAL A 300 12.29 12.31 -7.81
CA VAL A 300 13.33 11.27 -7.80
C VAL A 300 13.58 10.80 -9.23
N ASN A 301 14.76 11.14 -9.77
CA ASN A 301 15.14 10.75 -11.13
C ASN A 301 15.88 9.41 -11.19
N ALA A 302 16.45 8.99 -10.06
CA ALA A 302 17.12 7.70 -9.94
C ALA A 302 16.10 6.56 -9.90
N PRO A 303 16.44 5.37 -10.40
CA PRO A 303 15.68 4.15 -10.15
C PRO A 303 15.58 3.88 -8.64
N VAL A 304 14.40 3.44 -8.19
CA VAL A 304 14.12 3.13 -6.79
C VAL A 304 13.63 1.70 -6.68
N ALA A 305 14.30 0.89 -5.86
CA ALA A 305 13.81 -0.39 -5.42
C ALA A 305 12.97 -0.20 -4.15
N MET A 306 11.66 -0.33 -4.30
CA MET A 306 10.73 -0.30 -3.16
C MET A 306 10.69 -1.69 -2.55
N ILE A 307 11.32 -1.88 -1.39
CA ILE A 307 11.35 -3.16 -0.66
C ILE A 307 10.20 -3.14 0.34
N GLY A 308 9.16 -3.94 0.11
CA GLY A 308 8.03 -4.02 1.03
C GLY A 308 8.43 -4.66 2.35
N VAL A 309 8.38 -3.89 3.44
CA VAL A 309 8.75 -4.33 4.80
C VAL A 309 7.54 -4.63 5.67
N ALA A 310 6.37 -4.22 5.21
CA ALA A 310 5.07 -4.55 5.78
C ALA A 310 4.01 -4.52 4.68
N GLU A 311 2.85 -5.11 4.96
CA GLU A 311 1.66 -5.01 4.12
C GLU A 311 0.43 -4.61 4.93
N LYS A 312 -0.55 -4.00 4.27
CA LYS A 312 -1.81 -3.61 4.87
C LYS A 312 -2.72 -4.81 5.05
N GLY A 313 -3.46 -4.81 6.16
CA GLY A 313 -4.56 -5.76 6.36
C GLY A 313 -5.78 -5.42 5.50
N SER A 314 -6.81 -6.26 5.57
CA SER A 314 -8.11 -5.96 4.98
C SER A 314 -9.25 -6.51 5.82
N ILE A 315 -10.30 -5.70 5.94
CA ILE A 315 -11.58 -6.08 6.52
C ILE A 315 -12.70 -5.46 5.70
N SER A 316 -13.76 -6.23 5.45
CA SER A 316 -15.00 -5.71 4.89
C SER A 316 -16.08 -5.76 5.95
N LEU A 317 -16.76 -4.64 6.17
CA LEU A 317 -17.86 -4.55 7.13
C LEU A 317 -19.19 -4.49 6.37
N ASP A 318 -20.14 -5.30 6.85
CA ASP A 318 -21.53 -5.27 6.45
C ASP A 318 -22.28 -4.26 7.33
N ILE A 319 -22.78 -3.20 6.70
CA ILE A 319 -23.50 -2.10 7.34
C ILE A 319 -24.97 -2.21 6.95
N VAL A 320 -25.81 -2.62 7.88
CA VAL A 320 -27.25 -2.83 7.61
C VAL A 320 -28.07 -1.88 8.46
N ALA A 321 -28.83 -1.02 7.81
CA ALA A 321 -29.74 -0.10 8.47
C ALA A 321 -31.17 -0.62 8.41
N TYR A 322 -31.86 -0.62 9.55
CA TYR A 322 -33.21 -1.16 9.68
C TYR A 322 -34.28 -0.06 9.82
N SER A 323 -35.49 -0.36 9.37
CA SER A 323 -36.68 0.44 9.55
C SER A 323 -37.95 -0.40 9.44
N LYS A 324 -39.11 0.17 9.75
CA LYS A 324 -40.40 -0.54 9.65
C LYS A 324 -40.87 -0.79 8.21
N GLY A 325 -40.25 -0.17 7.20
CA GLY A 325 -40.76 -0.14 5.83
C GLY A 325 -42.09 0.61 5.71
N GLY A 326 -42.79 0.46 4.58
CA GLY A 326 -44.12 1.05 4.37
C GLY A 326 -44.43 1.47 2.93
N HIS A 327 -45.54 2.17 2.73
CA HIS A 327 -45.93 2.72 1.44
C HIS A 327 -45.34 4.12 1.23
N SER A 328 -44.78 4.40 0.05
CA SER A 328 -44.08 5.67 -0.20
C SER A 328 -44.96 6.93 -0.09
N SER A 329 -46.30 6.80 -0.20
CA SER A 329 -47.24 7.91 -0.04
C SER A 329 -47.46 8.37 1.41
N MET A 330 -47.04 7.57 2.39
CA MET A 330 -47.17 7.86 3.82
C MET A 330 -45.85 7.57 4.52
N PRO A 331 -44.76 8.25 4.13
CA PRO A 331 -43.44 7.87 4.60
C PRO A 331 -43.21 8.36 6.04
N SER A 332 -42.46 7.56 6.81
CA SER A 332 -41.72 8.08 7.97
C SER A 332 -40.76 9.20 7.51
N PRO A 333 -40.29 10.09 8.40
CA PRO A 333 -39.25 11.06 8.04
C PRO A 333 -38.11 10.37 7.29
N ALA A 334 -37.61 10.96 6.20
CA ALA A 334 -36.61 10.32 5.34
C ALA A 334 -35.40 9.79 6.14
N ALA A 335 -34.99 10.58 7.13
CA ALA A 335 -33.99 10.28 8.15
C ALA A 335 -34.19 8.96 8.94
N GLN A 336 -35.39 8.41 8.99
CA GLN A 336 -35.74 7.20 9.76
C GLN A 336 -36.05 6.00 8.85
N THR A 337 -36.08 6.21 7.53
CA THR A 337 -36.14 5.12 6.56
C THR A 337 -34.81 4.36 6.54
N ALA A 338 -34.83 3.07 6.16
CA ALA A 338 -33.61 2.27 6.09
C ALA A 338 -32.54 2.92 5.19
N ILE A 339 -32.94 3.36 3.99
CA ILE A 339 -32.04 4.05 3.05
C ILE A 339 -31.52 5.37 3.64
N GLY A 340 -32.37 6.17 4.30
CA GLY A 340 -31.94 7.44 4.89
C GLY A 340 -31.00 7.27 6.08
N ARG A 341 -31.15 6.20 6.87
CA ARG A 341 -30.20 5.82 7.93
C ARG A 341 -28.88 5.36 7.33
N LEU A 342 -28.91 4.45 6.36
CA LEU A 342 -27.71 3.97 5.68
C LEU A 342 -26.94 5.13 5.03
N ALA A 343 -27.63 6.04 4.35
CA ALA A 343 -27.01 7.21 3.73
C ALA A 343 -26.26 8.08 4.75
N ARG A 344 -26.86 8.32 5.92
CA ARG A 344 -26.16 9.04 7.01
C ARG A 344 -25.02 8.24 7.62
N ALA A 345 -25.17 6.92 7.76
CA ALA A 345 -24.12 6.07 8.27
C ALA A 345 -22.89 6.14 7.35
N LEU A 346 -23.08 5.98 6.05
CA LEU A 346 -22.01 6.10 5.05
C LEU A 346 -21.37 7.50 5.02
N ASP A 347 -22.18 8.56 5.10
CA ASP A 347 -21.68 9.94 5.19
C ASP A 347 -20.84 10.17 6.46
N ARG A 348 -21.27 9.64 7.61
CA ARG A 348 -20.51 9.73 8.87
C ARG A 348 -19.22 8.93 8.84
N ILE A 349 -19.24 7.72 8.29
CA ILE A 349 -18.04 6.89 8.08
C ILE A 349 -17.04 7.65 7.18
N GLY A 350 -17.51 8.18 6.05
CA GLY A 350 -16.66 8.93 5.11
C GLY A 350 -16.09 10.24 5.69
N ASN A 351 -16.80 10.88 6.61
CA ASN A 351 -16.36 12.10 7.30
C ASN A 351 -15.63 11.85 8.64
N SER A 352 -15.29 10.59 8.94
CA SER A 352 -14.49 10.21 10.12
C SER A 352 -13.29 9.38 9.66
N PRO A 353 -12.30 9.98 8.96
CA PRO A 353 -11.12 9.26 8.50
C PRO A 353 -10.24 8.81 9.69
N PHE A 354 -9.45 7.77 9.46
CA PHE A 354 -8.39 7.39 10.39
C PHE A 354 -7.27 8.45 10.42
N GLU A 355 -6.40 8.39 11.42
CA GLU A 355 -5.30 9.35 11.54
C GLU A 355 -4.23 9.11 10.46
N ALA A 356 -4.04 10.09 9.56
CA ALA A 356 -2.97 10.11 8.57
C ALA A 356 -1.67 10.66 9.14
N ARG A 357 -0.59 9.88 9.06
CA ARG A 357 0.76 10.26 9.55
C ARG A 357 1.88 9.75 8.65
N VAL A 358 3.01 10.46 8.66
CA VAL A 358 4.27 10.04 8.03
C VAL A 358 5.20 9.41 9.08
N ASP A 359 5.13 8.09 9.18
CA ASP A 359 5.82 7.25 10.16
C ASP A 359 6.01 5.82 9.62
N GLY A 360 6.66 4.96 10.40
CA GLY A 360 6.95 3.56 10.01
C GLY A 360 7.67 3.45 8.66
N ALA A 361 7.23 2.49 7.84
CA ALA A 361 7.79 2.24 6.51
C ALA A 361 7.73 3.48 5.60
N THR A 362 6.64 4.26 5.65
CA THR A 362 6.48 5.48 4.83
C THR A 362 7.52 6.55 5.19
N ARG A 363 7.82 6.71 6.48
CA ARG A 363 8.91 7.60 6.92
C ARG A 363 10.27 7.08 6.44
N GLY A 364 10.54 5.78 6.64
CA GLY A 364 11.78 5.16 6.17
C GLY A 364 12.00 5.34 4.67
N MET A 365 10.92 5.24 3.88
CA MET A 365 10.94 5.51 2.44
C MET A 365 11.44 6.93 2.14
N ILE A 366 10.81 7.93 2.76
CA ILE A 366 11.13 9.35 2.53
C ILE A 366 12.56 9.67 2.97
N GLU A 367 12.99 9.14 4.11
CA GLU A 367 14.34 9.32 4.63
C GLU A 367 15.39 8.68 3.71
N SER A 368 15.10 7.48 3.15
CA SER A 368 15.97 6.79 2.18
C SER A 368 16.07 7.53 0.83
N LEU A 369 15.02 8.26 0.44
CA LEU A 369 14.99 9.03 -0.80
C LEU A 369 15.60 10.43 -0.67
N ALA A 370 15.82 10.92 0.56
CA ALA A 370 16.37 12.26 0.81
C ALA A 370 17.69 12.57 0.06
N PRO A 371 18.65 11.62 -0.08
CA PRO A 371 19.86 11.85 -0.86
C PRO A 371 19.60 12.13 -2.35
N ALA A 372 18.50 11.61 -2.90
CA ALA A 372 18.24 11.57 -4.34
C ALA A 372 17.30 12.67 -4.86
N VAL A 373 16.78 13.51 -3.97
CA VAL A 373 15.91 14.63 -4.33
C VAL A 373 16.66 15.98 -4.35
N PRO A 374 16.17 16.98 -5.10
CA PRO A 374 16.71 18.35 -5.07
C PRO A 374 16.80 18.94 -3.67
N PHE A 375 17.73 19.87 -3.46
CA PHE A 375 18.06 20.42 -2.12
C PHE A 375 16.85 20.89 -1.30
N LEU A 376 15.88 21.58 -1.92
CA LEU A 376 14.70 22.06 -1.20
C LEU A 376 13.79 20.91 -0.72
N GLN A 377 13.63 19.85 -1.53
CA GLN A 377 12.91 18.65 -1.11
C GLN A 377 13.71 17.86 -0.08
N ARG A 378 15.03 17.75 -0.23
CA ARG A 378 15.92 17.15 0.77
C ARG A 378 15.80 17.84 2.11
N MET A 379 15.72 19.18 2.13
CA MET A 379 15.51 19.96 3.35
C MET A 379 14.20 19.59 4.05
N VAL A 380 13.13 19.39 3.28
CA VAL A 380 11.83 18.93 3.80
C VAL A 380 11.95 17.52 4.39
N TYR A 381 12.54 16.58 3.64
CA TYR A 381 12.67 15.17 4.05
C TYR A 381 13.60 14.98 5.25
N ALA A 382 14.71 15.73 5.34
CA ALA A 382 15.62 15.70 6.49
C ALA A 382 15.02 16.29 7.79
N ASN A 383 13.92 17.04 7.65
CA ASN A 383 13.28 17.79 8.73
C ASN A 383 11.78 17.48 8.85
N LEU A 384 11.39 16.21 8.70
CA LEU A 384 10.00 15.77 8.90
C LEU A 384 9.43 16.18 10.26
N TRP A 385 10.26 16.32 11.30
CA TRP A 385 9.82 16.84 12.61
C TRP A 385 9.17 18.24 12.54
N LEU A 386 9.53 19.04 11.53
CA LEU A 386 8.98 20.38 11.26
C LEU A 386 8.01 20.38 10.06
N PHE A 387 8.32 19.61 9.02
CA PHE A 387 7.61 19.67 7.73
C PHE A 387 6.71 18.46 7.44
N GLU A 388 6.49 17.55 8.40
CA GLU A 388 5.56 16.43 8.22
C GLU A 388 4.18 16.85 7.71
N PRO A 389 3.54 17.93 8.22
CA PRO A 389 2.22 18.35 7.72
C PRO A 389 2.23 18.73 6.23
N VAL A 390 3.36 19.25 5.73
CA VAL A 390 3.53 19.60 4.31
C VAL A 390 3.63 18.32 3.49
N VAL A 391 4.45 17.36 3.93
CA VAL A 391 4.63 16.09 3.23
C VAL A 391 3.33 15.28 3.20
N ARG A 392 2.63 15.20 4.35
CA ARG A 392 1.31 14.57 4.46
C ARG A 392 0.33 15.19 3.45
N GLY A 393 0.19 16.52 3.44
CA GLY A 393 -0.74 17.19 2.53
C GLY A 393 -0.44 16.97 1.04
N VAL A 394 0.84 16.84 0.67
CA VAL A 394 1.23 16.47 -0.71
C VAL A 394 0.85 15.03 -1.03
N MET A 395 1.13 14.10 -0.12
CA MET A 395 0.82 12.68 -0.31
C MET A 395 -0.69 12.39 -0.31
N GLU A 396 -1.49 13.13 0.46
CA GLU A 396 -2.96 13.06 0.44
C GLU A 396 -3.55 13.49 -0.93
N GLY A 397 -2.80 14.27 -1.72
CA GLY A 397 -3.21 14.72 -3.06
C GLY A 397 -3.22 13.62 -4.13
N ASN A 398 -2.65 12.45 -3.87
CA ASN A 398 -2.66 11.31 -4.78
C ASN A 398 -3.16 10.04 -4.06
N PRO A 399 -4.16 9.31 -4.60
CA PRO A 399 -4.74 8.14 -3.93
C PRO A 399 -3.72 7.06 -3.53
N SER A 400 -2.72 6.82 -4.37
CA SER A 400 -1.70 5.78 -4.14
C SER A 400 -0.79 6.13 -2.95
N SER A 401 -0.38 7.39 -2.83
CA SER A 401 0.42 7.84 -1.68
C SER A 401 -0.44 8.04 -0.43
N ALA A 402 -1.69 8.49 -0.57
CA ALA A 402 -2.62 8.64 0.55
C ALA A 402 -2.91 7.30 1.25
N ALA A 403 -2.98 6.21 0.48
CA ALA A 403 -3.20 4.86 1.02
C ALA A 403 -2.09 4.37 1.96
N GLN A 404 -0.88 4.94 1.86
CA GLN A 404 0.25 4.61 2.73
C GLN A 404 0.18 5.28 4.12
N LEU A 405 -0.65 6.32 4.29
CA LEU A 405 -0.62 7.16 5.49
C LEU A 405 -1.58 6.71 6.59
N GLN A 406 -2.62 5.93 6.25
CA GLN A 406 -3.74 5.64 7.15
C GLN A 406 -4.50 4.38 6.73
N THR A 407 -5.36 3.87 7.61
CA THR A 407 -6.38 2.90 7.22
C THR A 407 -7.36 3.54 6.24
N THR A 408 -7.54 2.93 5.07
CA THR A 408 -8.41 3.49 4.02
C THR A 408 -9.84 2.99 4.16
N ILE A 409 -10.79 3.76 3.64
CA ILE A 409 -12.23 3.48 3.68
C ILE A 409 -12.75 3.49 2.25
N ALA A 410 -13.42 2.42 1.81
CA ALA A 410 -13.99 2.33 0.48
C ALA A 410 -15.37 1.64 0.53
N PRO A 411 -16.49 2.38 0.40
CA PRO A 411 -17.79 1.78 0.13
C PRO A 411 -17.79 1.11 -1.25
N THR A 412 -18.08 -0.19 -1.29
CA THR A 412 -17.96 -0.99 -2.53
C THR A 412 -19.30 -1.52 -3.03
N ILE A 413 -20.25 -1.79 -2.13
CA ILE A 413 -21.59 -2.31 -2.47
C ILE A 413 -22.64 -1.50 -1.71
N VAL A 414 -23.73 -1.13 -2.39
CA VAL A 414 -24.90 -0.50 -1.77
C VAL A 414 -26.16 -1.12 -2.36
N GLU A 415 -27.07 -1.58 -1.51
CA GLU A 415 -28.32 -2.23 -1.87
C GLU A 415 -29.48 -1.68 -1.02
N GLY A 416 -30.64 -1.46 -1.65
CA GLY A 416 -31.83 -1.02 -0.92
C GLY A 416 -33.02 -0.74 -1.82
N GLY A 417 -34.19 -1.26 -1.43
CA GLY A 417 -35.44 -1.09 -2.17
C GLY A 417 -35.55 -2.00 -3.40
N ASN A 418 -36.78 -2.38 -3.74
CA ASN A 418 -37.07 -3.23 -4.89
C ASN A 418 -38.21 -2.69 -5.79
N LYS A 419 -38.89 -1.63 -5.36
CA LYS A 419 -40.02 -1.02 -6.08
C LYS A 419 -40.17 0.45 -5.68
N GLU A 420 -40.52 1.33 -6.63
CA GLU A 420 -40.54 2.78 -6.38
C GLU A 420 -41.58 3.24 -5.36
N ASN A 421 -42.63 2.45 -5.11
CA ASN A 421 -43.70 2.80 -4.17
C ASN A 421 -43.61 2.11 -2.80
N VAL A 422 -42.50 1.42 -2.51
CA VAL A 422 -42.28 0.67 -1.28
C VAL A 422 -41.05 1.20 -0.56
N LEU A 423 -41.20 1.53 0.73
CA LEU A 423 -40.09 1.80 1.63
C LEU A 423 -39.56 0.45 2.13
N PRO A 424 -38.28 0.12 1.89
CA PRO A 424 -37.75 -1.15 2.32
C PRO A 424 -37.58 -1.20 3.85
N PRO A 425 -37.74 -2.39 4.47
CA PRO A 425 -37.45 -2.58 5.88
C PRO A 425 -35.95 -2.50 6.17
N GLU A 426 -35.09 -2.76 5.19
CA GLU A 426 -33.63 -2.72 5.36
C GLU A 426 -32.93 -2.11 4.14
N ALA A 427 -31.72 -1.60 4.38
CA ALA A 427 -30.79 -1.17 3.35
C ALA A 427 -29.38 -1.54 3.81
N ARG A 428 -28.56 -2.02 2.88
CA ARG A 428 -27.27 -2.66 3.16
C ARG A 428 -26.16 -1.95 2.38
N ALA A 429 -24.98 -1.84 2.98
CA ALA A 429 -23.76 -1.51 2.28
C ALA A 429 -22.59 -2.37 2.77
N VAL A 430 -21.67 -2.67 1.86
CA VAL A 430 -20.36 -3.22 2.22
C VAL A 430 -19.32 -2.12 2.10
N VAL A 431 -18.56 -1.92 3.18
CA VAL A 431 -17.44 -0.98 3.22
C VAL A 431 -16.16 -1.78 3.46
N ASN A 432 -15.23 -1.71 2.51
CA ASN A 432 -13.91 -2.30 2.66
C ASN A 432 -12.95 -1.31 3.31
N PHE A 433 -12.08 -1.85 4.16
CA PHE A 433 -11.00 -1.12 4.82
C PHE A 433 -9.69 -1.83 4.52
N ARG A 434 -8.66 -1.04 4.20
CA ARG A 434 -7.27 -1.53 4.17
C ARG A 434 -6.56 -1.07 5.43
N ILE A 435 -6.33 -2.00 6.35
CA ILE A 435 -5.86 -1.74 7.71
C ILE A 435 -4.39 -1.35 7.67
N HIS A 436 -4.05 -0.18 8.20
CA HIS A 436 -2.67 0.23 8.38
C HIS A 436 -2.02 -0.57 9.53
N PRO A 437 -0.72 -0.92 9.49
CA PRO A 437 -0.01 -1.62 10.58
C PRO A 437 -0.08 -1.01 12.00
N ARG A 438 -0.69 0.17 12.18
CA ARG A 438 -0.93 0.79 13.51
C ARG A 438 -2.28 0.41 14.11
N ASP A 439 -3.20 -0.01 13.25
CA ASP A 439 -4.57 -0.38 13.56
C ASP A 439 -4.71 -1.90 13.54
N ASN A 440 -5.89 -2.38 13.93
CA ASN A 440 -6.30 -3.78 13.80
C ASN A 440 -7.80 -3.84 13.50
N ALA A 441 -8.32 -5.02 13.17
CA ALA A 441 -9.72 -5.18 12.82
C ALA A 441 -10.68 -4.67 13.91
N ASP A 442 -10.39 -4.94 15.18
CA ASP A 442 -11.24 -4.55 16.30
C ASP A 442 -11.37 -3.03 16.41
N LYS A 443 -10.25 -2.30 16.33
CA LYS A 443 -10.23 -0.82 16.32
C LYS A 443 -10.99 -0.25 15.13
N VAL A 444 -10.92 -0.90 13.96
CA VAL A 444 -11.67 -0.47 12.77
C VAL A 444 -13.17 -0.61 12.99
N ILE A 445 -13.61 -1.75 13.55
CA ILE A 445 -15.02 -1.98 13.87
C ILE A 445 -15.53 -0.97 14.91
N GLU A 446 -14.75 -0.73 15.96
CA GLU A 446 -15.07 0.25 17.01
C GLU A 446 -15.21 1.65 16.43
N HIS A 447 -14.21 2.12 15.66
CA HIS A 447 -14.21 3.41 14.99
C HIS A 447 -15.44 3.62 14.10
N VAL A 448 -15.84 2.58 13.34
CA VAL A 448 -17.02 2.64 12.46
C VAL A 448 -18.31 2.70 13.28
N ARG A 449 -18.44 1.93 14.35
CA ARG A 449 -19.61 1.96 15.24
C ARG A 449 -19.77 3.34 15.90
N GLU A 450 -18.67 3.91 16.38
CA GLU A 450 -18.65 5.25 16.97
C GLU A 450 -19.02 6.33 15.96
N ALA A 451 -18.45 6.26 14.74
CA ALA A 451 -18.78 7.20 13.67
C ALA A 451 -20.28 7.16 13.31
N ILE A 452 -20.87 5.96 13.22
CA ILE A 452 -22.29 5.81 12.88
C ILE A 452 -23.19 6.31 14.02
N GLY A 453 -22.97 5.87 15.25
CA GLY A 453 -23.72 6.33 16.43
C GLY A 453 -25.26 6.21 16.32
N ASP A 454 -25.76 5.20 15.59
CA ASP A 454 -27.18 4.93 15.41
C ASP A 454 -27.46 3.45 15.74
N PRO A 455 -28.23 3.14 16.81
CA PRO A 455 -28.46 1.76 17.25
C PRO A 455 -29.31 0.94 16.27
N GLU A 456 -29.96 1.58 15.29
CA GLU A 456 -30.74 0.92 14.23
C GLU A 456 -29.87 0.55 13.01
N VAL A 457 -28.54 0.66 13.15
CA VAL A 457 -27.57 0.27 12.13
C VAL A 457 -26.62 -0.75 12.72
N SER A 458 -26.63 -1.98 12.18
CA SER A 458 -25.68 -3.02 12.56
C SER A 458 -24.38 -2.88 11.77
N VAL A 459 -23.27 -3.25 12.41
CA VAL A 459 -21.93 -3.26 11.83
C VAL A 459 -21.31 -4.59 12.16
N GLU A 460 -21.23 -5.47 11.17
CA GLU A 460 -20.71 -6.83 11.33
C GLU A 460 -19.58 -7.10 10.33
N PRO A 461 -18.49 -7.75 10.74
CA PRO A 461 -17.43 -8.13 9.81
C PRO A 461 -17.89 -9.26 8.88
N LEU A 462 -17.53 -9.15 7.60
CA LEU A 462 -17.62 -10.26 6.67
C LEU A 462 -16.46 -11.25 6.90
N PRO A 463 -16.63 -12.53 6.53
CA PRO A 463 -15.53 -13.51 6.59
C PRO A 463 -14.30 -13.07 5.81
N GLY A 464 -13.12 -13.55 6.23
CA GLY A 464 -11.86 -13.29 5.52
C GLY A 464 -11.11 -12.05 5.99
N ILE A 465 -11.27 -11.65 7.26
CA ILE A 465 -10.44 -10.62 7.91
C ILE A 465 -8.97 -11.01 7.76
N ARG A 466 -8.14 -10.03 7.39
CA ARG A 466 -6.69 -10.13 7.31
C ARG A 466 -6.11 -8.99 8.14
N GLU A 467 -5.36 -9.30 9.18
CA GLU A 467 -4.61 -8.28 9.91
C GLU A 467 -3.46 -7.75 9.05
N ALA A 468 -3.02 -6.53 9.35
CA ALA A 468 -1.79 -6.00 8.77
C ALA A 468 -0.59 -6.82 9.26
N SER A 469 0.46 -6.94 8.45
CA SER A 469 1.66 -7.63 8.89
C SER A 469 2.42 -6.83 9.95
N SER A 470 3.26 -7.51 10.71
CA SER A 470 4.35 -6.84 11.44
C SER A 470 5.26 -6.11 10.45
N VAL A 471 6.00 -5.13 10.97
CA VAL A 471 7.02 -4.39 10.21
C VAL A 471 8.34 -5.11 10.39
N SER A 472 8.92 -5.55 9.28
CA SER A 472 10.22 -6.24 9.25
C SER A 472 11.35 -5.31 9.70
N ASN A 473 12.40 -5.88 10.29
CA ASN A 473 13.54 -5.11 10.76
C ASN A 473 14.38 -4.59 9.58
N ILE A 474 14.36 -3.27 9.37
CA ILE A 474 15.12 -2.61 8.29
C ILE A 474 16.58 -2.35 8.63
N GLU A 475 16.96 -2.56 9.89
CA GLU A 475 18.35 -2.52 10.37
C GLU A 475 18.89 -3.95 10.58
N GLY A 476 18.13 -4.96 10.14
CA GLY A 476 18.47 -6.37 10.28
C GLY A 476 19.19 -6.92 9.06
N GLU A 477 19.93 -7.98 9.29
CA GLU A 477 20.71 -8.77 8.32
C GLU A 477 19.99 -8.99 6.98
N GLY A 478 18.74 -9.45 6.99
CA GLY A 478 18.00 -9.74 5.77
C GLY A 478 17.74 -8.50 4.90
N PHE A 479 17.43 -7.35 5.52
CA PHE A 479 17.20 -6.12 4.77
C PHE A 479 18.51 -5.55 4.21
N GLU A 480 19.58 -5.60 5.00
CA GLU A 480 20.92 -5.17 4.58
C GLU A 480 21.44 -6.03 3.43
N LEU A 481 21.29 -7.36 3.51
CA LEU A 481 21.66 -8.31 2.47
C LEU A 481 20.92 -8.02 1.17
N ILE A 482 19.59 -7.91 1.22
CA ILE A 482 18.76 -7.64 0.03
C ILE A 482 19.14 -6.27 -0.57
N THR A 483 19.34 -5.25 0.27
CA THR A 483 19.73 -3.91 -0.20
C THR A 483 21.10 -3.91 -0.89
N ARG A 484 22.08 -4.63 -0.33
CA ARG A 484 23.40 -4.84 -0.95
C ARG A 484 23.27 -5.48 -2.33
N VAL A 485 22.55 -6.61 -2.40
CA VAL A 485 22.38 -7.38 -3.65
C VAL A 485 21.61 -6.59 -4.71
N ILE A 486 20.62 -5.79 -4.31
CA ILE A 486 19.94 -4.86 -5.23
C ILE A 486 20.94 -3.87 -5.82
N GLY A 487 21.78 -3.26 -4.98
CA GLY A 487 22.77 -2.28 -5.45
C GLY A 487 23.79 -2.89 -6.41
N GLU A 488 24.28 -4.10 -6.11
CA GLU A 488 25.20 -4.84 -6.97
C GLU A 488 24.57 -5.25 -8.30
N THR A 489 23.28 -5.59 -8.29
CA THR A 489 22.57 -6.05 -9.50
C THR A 489 22.09 -4.92 -10.38
N PHE A 490 21.66 -3.81 -9.77
CA PHE A 490 21.07 -2.69 -10.45
C PHE A 490 21.84 -1.40 -10.12
N PRO A 491 22.93 -1.11 -10.85
CA PRO A 491 23.75 0.05 -10.58
C PRO A 491 22.94 1.34 -10.62
N GLY A 492 23.15 2.22 -9.63
CA GLY A 492 22.44 3.50 -9.54
C GLY A 492 21.05 3.43 -8.90
N VAL A 493 20.60 2.27 -8.42
CA VAL A 493 19.34 2.13 -7.67
C VAL A 493 19.49 2.60 -6.23
N ILE A 494 18.42 3.22 -5.73
CA ILE A 494 18.21 3.47 -4.30
C ILE A 494 17.22 2.45 -3.75
N SER A 495 17.61 1.73 -2.71
CA SER A 495 16.69 0.88 -1.97
C SER A 495 15.96 1.69 -0.91
N ALA A 496 14.65 1.53 -0.83
CA ALA A 496 13.81 2.21 0.15
C ALA A 496 12.79 1.23 0.73
N PRO A 497 12.54 1.23 2.05
CA PRO A 497 11.47 0.43 2.63
C PRO A 497 10.12 0.97 2.14
N TYR A 498 9.15 0.08 1.97
CA TYR A 498 7.84 0.38 1.40
C TYR A 498 6.74 -0.33 2.20
N LEU A 499 5.58 0.33 2.32
CA LEU A 499 4.36 -0.30 2.81
C LEU A 499 3.56 -0.81 1.62
N VAL A 500 3.49 -2.13 1.47
CA VAL A 500 2.65 -2.74 0.45
C VAL A 500 1.19 -2.46 0.78
N VAL A 501 0.51 -1.70 -0.07
CA VAL A 501 -0.89 -1.31 0.14
C VAL A 501 -1.90 -2.43 -0.18
N GLY A 502 -1.46 -3.43 -0.94
CA GLY A 502 -2.12 -4.71 -1.12
C GLY A 502 -1.75 -5.71 -0.02
N GLY A 503 -1.80 -7.00 -0.33
CA GLY A 503 -1.28 -8.06 0.54
C GLY A 503 -0.89 -9.27 -0.30
N THR A 504 0.09 -10.04 0.18
CA THR A 504 0.63 -11.21 -0.52
C THR A 504 0.52 -12.45 0.36
N ASP A 505 0.91 -13.61 -0.15
CA ASP A 505 0.86 -14.86 0.61
C ASP A 505 1.95 -15.00 1.69
N SER A 506 3.04 -14.22 1.62
CA SER A 506 4.08 -14.28 2.66
C SER A 506 3.58 -13.94 4.06
N ARG A 507 2.44 -13.26 4.19
CA ARG A 507 1.76 -13.02 5.47
C ARG A 507 1.44 -14.29 6.26
N HIS A 508 1.27 -15.43 5.58
CA HIS A 508 1.00 -16.70 6.26
C HIS A 508 2.19 -17.21 7.07
N TYR A 509 3.40 -16.70 6.81
CA TYR A 509 4.63 -17.11 7.49
C TYR A 509 4.98 -16.27 8.73
N LEU A 510 4.23 -15.21 9.02
CA LEU A 510 4.41 -14.37 10.21
C LEU A 510 4.47 -15.17 11.54
N PRO A 511 3.75 -16.29 11.74
CA PRO A 511 3.91 -17.09 12.96
C PRO A 511 5.30 -17.72 13.15
N ILE A 512 6.12 -17.83 12.09
CA ILE A 512 7.44 -18.47 12.13
C ILE A 512 8.59 -17.55 11.71
N THR A 513 8.33 -16.27 11.49
CA THR A 513 9.37 -15.27 11.23
C THR A 513 8.92 -13.87 11.62
N ASP A 514 9.88 -13.03 12.01
CA ASP A 514 9.65 -11.61 12.25
C ASP A 514 9.97 -10.75 11.02
N ASN A 515 10.55 -11.34 9.96
CA ASN A 515 11.08 -10.60 8.82
C ASN A 515 10.56 -11.15 7.50
N VAL A 516 9.82 -10.30 6.77
CA VAL A 516 9.25 -10.61 5.46
C VAL A 516 9.52 -9.45 4.50
N PHE A 517 10.35 -9.68 3.50
CA PHE A 517 10.77 -8.68 2.51
C PHE A 517 10.11 -8.95 1.15
N ARG A 518 9.46 -7.93 0.59
CA ARG A 518 8.65 -8.05 -0.62
C ARG A 518 9.28 -7.26 -1.77
N PHE A 519 9.81 -7.94 -2.77
CA PHE A 519 10.50 -7.29 -3.88
C PHE A 519 10.55 -8.17 -5.13
N ILE A 520 10.14 -7.62 -6.27
CA ILE A 520 10.27 -8.21 -7.60
C ILE A 520 11.49 -7.57 -8.27
N PRO A 521 12.54 -8.34 -8.63
CA PRO A 521 13.76 -7.82 -9.24
C PRO A 521 13.58 -7.55 -10.75
N ILE A 522 12.51 -6.83 -11.12
CA ILE A 522 12.15 -6.49 -12.50
C ILE A 522 12.02 -4.97 -12.60
N ARG A 523 12.66 -4.36 -13.61
CA ARG A 523 12.50 -2.93 -13.87
C ARG A 523 11.14 -2.65 -14.48
N MET A 524 10.42 -1.70 -13.89
CA MET A 524 9.09 -1.29 -14.32
C MET A 524 9.06 0.19 -14.68
N GLY A 525 8.47 0.47 -15.83
CA GLY A 525 8.11 1.82 -16.24
C GLY A 525 6.73 2.24 -15.71
N PRO A 526 6.35 3.51 -15.89
CA PRO A 526 5.05 4.02 -15.46
C PRO A 526 3.85 3.24 -16.03
N ASP A 527 3.96 2.77 -17.27
CA ASP A 527 2.87 2.05 -17.96
C ASP A 527 2.79 0.57 -17.56
N ASP A 528 3.85 0.03 -16.94
CA ASP A 528 3.90 -1.40 -16.58
C ASP A 528 3.08 -1.70 -15.31
N MET A 529 2.88 -0.70 -14.45
CA MET A 529 2.02 -0.85 -13.25
C MET A 529 0.59 -1.22 -13.61
N ALA A 530 0.07 -0.75 -14.75
CA ALA A 530 -1.28 -1.08 -15.21
C ALA A 530 -1.39 -2.49 -15.84
N ARG A 531 -0.26 -3.18 -16.05
CA ARG A 531 -0.22 -4.53 -16.65
C ARG A 531 -0.48 -5.63 -15.62
N PHE A 532 -0.25 -5.37 -14.33
CA PHE A 532 -0.67 -6.27 -13.25
C PHE A 532 -2.17 -6.54 -13.35
N HIS A 533 -2.55 -7.81 -13.47
CA HIS A 533 -3.92 -8.28 -13.73
C HIS A 533 -4.59 -7.69 -14.98
N GLY A 534 -3.88 -6.87 -15.75
CA GLY A 534 -4.32 -6.21 -16.97
C GLY A 534 -4.05 -7.02 -18.22
N THR A 535 -4.28 -6.41 -19.38
CA THR A 535 -3.93 -6.97 -20.70
C THR A 535 -2.48 -6.64 -21.04
N ASN A 536 -1.88 -7.41 -21.96
CA ASN A 536 -0.52 -7.15 -22.46
C ASN A 536 0.55 -7.19 -21.36
N GLU A 537 0.38 -8.08 -20.38
CA GLU A 537 1.42 -8.39 -19.41
C GLU A 537 2.65 -8.96 -20.11
N ARG A 538 3.84 -8.46 -19.74
CA ARG A 538 5.11 -8.79 -20.38
C ARG A 538 6.30 -8.46 -19.48
N VAL A 539 7.43 -9.12 -19.71
CA VAL A 539 8.74 -8.81 -19.10
C VAL A 539 9.80 -8.79 -20.19
N SER A 540 10.77 -7.86 -20.14
CA SER A 540 11.84 -7.83 -21.14
C SER A 540 12.81 -8.99 -20.96
N VAL A 541 13.42 -9.44 -22.05
CA VAL A 541 14.50 -10.45 -22.01
C VAL A 541 15.64 -9.98 -21.11
N GLU A 542 16.01 -8.69 -21.20
CA GLU A 542 17.02 -8.08 -20.34
C GLU A 542 16.66 -8.16 -18.84
N ASN A 543 15.41 -7.85 -18.48
CA ASN A 543 14.94 -7.95 -17.09
C ASN A 543 15.02 -9.39 -16.57
N MET A 544 14.80 -10.40 -17.43
CA MET A 544 14.98 -11.79 -17.01
C MET A 544 16.44 -12.09 -16.67
N GLY A 545 17.39 -11.58 -17.46
CA GLY A 545 18.81 -11.69 -17.14
C GLY A 545 19.18 -11.00 -15.82
N GLU A 546 18.72 -9.77 -15.61
CA GLU A 546 18.97 -9.04 -14.35
C GLU A 546 18.32 -9.74 -13.14
N ALA A 547 17.10 -10.28 -13.29
CA ALA A 547 16.40 -11.01 -12.23
C ALA A 547 17.12 -12.30 -11.84
N VAL A 548 17.63 -13.08 -12.80
CA VAL A 548 18.45 -14.26 -12.51
C VAL A 548 19.74 -13.85 -11.79
N ALA A 549 20.41 -12.79 -12.26
CA ALA A 549 21.62 -12.28 -11.62
C ALA A 549 21.37 -11.86 -10.17
N PHE A 550 20.21 -11.22 -9.89
CA PHE A 550 19.79 -10.88 -8.53
C PHE A 550 19.75 -12.12 -7.63
N TYR A 551 19.09 -13.20 -8.06
CA TYR A 551 18.96 -14.41 -7.24
C TYR A 551 20.28 -15.19 -7.10
N VAL A 552 21.11 -15.22 -8.15
CA VAL A 552 22.48 -15.80 -8.07
C VAL A 552 23.29 -15.07 -7.00
N ARG A 553 23.29 -13.73 -7.03
CA ARG A 553 24.00 -12.91 -6.04
C ARG A 553 23.40 -13.06 -4.66
N LEU A 554 22.08 -13.11 -4.53
CA LEU A 554 21.41 -13.30 -3.23
C LEU A 554 21.85 -14.60 -2.56
N MET A 555 21.83 -15.73 -3.28
CA MET A 555 22.23 -17.02 -2.71
C MET A 555 23.73 -17.10 -2.41
N LYS A 556 24.59 -16.50 -3.24
CA LYS A 556 26.04 -16.40 -2.97
C LYS A 556 26.34 -15.51 -1.76
N ALA A 557 25.71 -14.33 -1.70
CA ALA A 557 25.89 -13.35 -0.64
C ALA A 557 25.38 -13.87 0.71
N LEU A 558 24.36 -14.73 0.70
CA LEU A 558 23.88 -15.44 1.89
C LEU A 558 24.98 -16.34 2.47
N ASN A 559 25.64 -17.15 1.64
CA ASN A 559 26.78 -17.97 2.09
C ASN A 559 27.94 -17.14 2.63
N GLU A 560 28.26 -16.00 2.00
CA GLU A 560 29.33 -15.12 2.47
C GLU A 560 29.04 -14.55 3.85
N GLN A 561 27.78 -14.15 4.09
CA GLN A 561 27.34 -13.66 5.38
C GLN A 561 27.46 -14.76 6.44
N ASP A 562 26.94 -15.95 6.16
CA ASP A 562 26.94 -17.09 7.10
C ASP A 562 28.35 -17.61 7.40
N ALA A 563 29.29 -17.48 6.46
CA ALA A 563 30.68 -17.88 6.66
C ALA A 563 31.49 -16.85 7.47
N ALA A 564 30.97 -15.63 7.64
CA ALA A 564 31.62 -14.56 8.40
C ALA A 564 31.22 -14.55 9.89
N GLU A 565 30.10 -15.21 10.22
CA GLU A 565 29.59 -15.44 11.57
C GLU A 565 30.16 -16.72 12.18
#